data_AF-A0A9E7HPG8-F1
#
_entry.id   AF-A0A9E7HPG8-F1
#
_cell.length_a   1.000
_cell.length_b   1.000
_cell.length_c   1.000
_cell.angle_alpha   90.00
_cell.angle_beta   90.00
_cell.angle_gamma   90.00
#
_symmetry.space_group_name_H-M   'P 1'
#
loop_
_entity.id
_entity.type
_entity.pdbx_description
1 polymer ?
#
loop_
_entity_poly.entity_id
_entity_poly.type
_entity_poly.pdbx_seq_one_letter_code
_entity_poly.pdbx_strand_id
1 'polypeptide(L)'
;MWCLPVLTGRPLCYSFGFIGTAGKKLPNSIVVKETLVSNTSGSKIGCYRIRLRPKRNSITFHVSLRSFGQRGPTTTLFPSPIVNPCLVAGPSCSTSGSMAASISLTQSFRLRDALVAAHPFRLASPFRFGRSFPLFQNPSSRSPSASMSVQAPKKSPDVEFLDRRESGILHFVKYHGLGNDFIMVDNRNSSEPKVTPEQAVKLCERNIGVGADGVIFVLPGVNDTDYTMRIFNSDGSEPEMCGNGIRCFARFITELENLHGMQSFRIHTGAGLIVPEIQSDGKVKVDMGQPILHAPDIPTMIPADKNGSVIKAELVVDGISWNVTCVSMGNPHCVTFGTKKCEALQVDDIKLEDIGPKFEHHEMFPSRTNTEFVQVISRSHLKMRVWERGAGATLACGTGACAVVVAAVLEGHTERHCVVELPGGPLEIEWREEDNHVYMTGPAEVVFYGSVAL
;
A
#
# COMPACT_ATOMS: atom_id res chain seq x y z
N MET A 1 12.35 13.33 -12.49
CA MET A 1 11.00 13.44 -11.93
C MET A 1 10.58 14.91 -12.04
N TRP A 2 9.38 15.21 -12.52
CA TRP A 2 8.89 16.60 -12.63
C TRP A 2 7.47 16.69 -12.05
N CYS A 3 7.24 17.63 -11.14
CA CYS A 3 5.92 17.96 -10.60
C CYS A 3 5.39 19.25 -11.24
N LEU A 4 4.12 19.25 -11.63
CA LEU A 4 3.39 20.45 -12.08
C LEU A 4 2.24 20.74 -11.11
N PRO A 5 2.04 22.00 -10.69
CA PRO A 5 0.86 22.36 -9.88
C PRO A 5 -0.41 22.22 -10.73
N VAL A 6 -1.40 21.52 -10.18
CA VAL A 6 -2.74 21.37 -10.77
C VAL A 6 -3.74 22.08 -9.85
N LEU A 7 -4.81 22.65 -10.43
CA LEU A 7 -5.86 23.44 -9.77
C LEU A 7 -6.71 22.69 -8.72
N THR A 8 -6.28 21.50 -8.28
CA THR A 8 -6.98 20.60 -7.36
C THR A 8 -6.13 20.22 -6.13
N GLY A 9 -5.09 21.00 -5.81
CA GLY A 9 -4.44 20.97 -4.49
C GLY A 9 -3.49 19.82 -4.17
N ARG A 10 -3.26 18.87 -5.09
CA ARG A 10 -2.23 17.82 -4.95
C ARG A 10 -1.23 17.86 -6.12
N PRO A 11 0.10 17.78 -5.87
CA PRO A 11 1.10 17.79 -6.94
C PRO A 11 1.17 16.42 -7.63
N LEU A 12 0.98 16.41 -8.96
CA LEU A 12 1.22 15.21 -9.78
C LEU A 12 2.66 15.23 -10.27
N CYS A 13 3.48 14.31 -9.76
CA CYS A 13 4.83 14.07 -10.23
C CYS A 13 4.85 12.94 -11.27
N TYR A 14 5.42 13.22 -12.45
CA TYR A 14 5.57 12.25 -13.52
C TYR A 14 7.03 11.83 -13.71
N SER A 15 7.21 10.56 -14.09
CA SER A 15 8.47 10.00 -14.57
C SER A 15 8.25 9.42 -15.97
N PHE A 16 9.17 9.69 -16.90
CA PHE A 16 9.08 9.25 -18.29
C PHE A 16 10.42 8.65 -18.72
N GLY A 17 10.45 7.33 -18.93
CA GLY A 17 11.57 6.66 -19.59
C GLY A 17 11.41 6.68 -21.10
N PHE A 18 12.49 6.94 -21.84
CA PHE A 18 12.52 6.83 -23.30
C PHE A 18 13.53 5.74 -23.71
N ILE A 19 13.03 4.56 -24.06
CA ILE A 19 13.84 3.50 -24.69
C ILE A 19 13.84 3.75 -26.21
N GLY A 20 14.94 4.33 -26.71
CA GLY A 20 15.12 4.59 -28.14
C GLY A 20 15.82 3.42 -28.83
N THR A 21 15.10 2.67 -29.69
CA THR A 21 15.75 1.74 -30.62
C THR A 21 16.44 2.52 -31.74
N ALA A 22 17.68 2.13 -32.07
CA ALA A 22 18.47 2.81 -33.09
C ALA A 22 17.81 2.69 -34.48
N GLY A 23 17.70 3.81 -35.19
CA GLY A 23 17.32 3.86 -36.61
C GLY A 23 15.96 4.48 -36.95
N LYS A 24 15.01 4.63 -36.01
CA LYS A 24 13.70 5.25 -36.30
C LYS A 24 13.72 6.77 -36.08
N LYS A 25 13.24 7.55 -37.07
CA LYS A 25 13.01 9.00 -36.91
C LYS A 25 11.86 9.24 -35.93
N LEU A 26 12.10 10.02 -34.88
CA LEU A 26 11.06 10.49 -33.96
C LEU A 26 10.07 11.43 -34.68
N PRO A 27 8.76 11.39 -34.35
CA PRO A 27 7.78 12.29 -34.93
C PRO A 27 7.98 13.75 -34.47
N ASN A 28 7.74 14.71 -35.37
CA ASN A 28 7.99 16.14 -35.15
C ASN A 28 7.20 16.78 -33.99
N SER A 29 6.13 16.13 -33.53
CA SER A 29 5.49 16.43 -32.24
C SER A 29 4.61 15.27 -31.78
N ILE A 30 4.55 15.03 -30.47
CA ILE A 30 3.68 14.04 -29.83
C ILE A 30 2.64 14.79 -28.98
N VAL A 31 1.35 14.48 -29.11
CA VAL A 31 0.33 14.94 -28.15
C VAL A 31 0.35 13.96 -26.97
N VAL A 32 0.52 14.47 -25.75
CA VAL A 32 0.65 13.63 -24.53
C VAL A 32 -0.59 13.72 -23.65
N LYS A 33 -1.28 14.86 -23.63
CA LYS A 33 -2.59 15.00 -23.00
C LYS A 33 -3.43 16.04 -23.73
N GLU A 34 -4.71 15.74 -23.87
CA GLU A 34 -5.74 16.69 -24.27
C GLU A 34 -6.91 16.50 -23.31
N THR A 35 -7.51 17.58 -22.84
CA THR A 35 -8.55 17.51 -21.80
C THR A 35 -9.52 18.67 -21.96
N LEU A 36 -10.81 18.32 -22.01
CA LEU A 36 -11.91 19.26 -22.02
C LEU A 36 -12.11 19.82 -20.61
N VAL A 37 -12.34 21.13 -20.51
CA VAL A 37 -12.66 21.82 -19.26
C VAL A 37 -14.14 22.15 -19.27
N SER A 38 -14.88 21.65 -18.29
CA SER A 38 -16.27 22.00 -18.01
C SER A 38 -16.38 22.95 -16.83
N ASN A 39 -17.44 23.75 -16.79
CA ASN A 39 -17.85 24.47 -15.59
C ASN A 39 -18.64 23.55 -14.62
N THR A 40 -19.08 24.10 -13.50
CA THR A 40 -19.91 23.42 -12.49
C THR A 40 -21.30 23.00 -12.99
N SER A 41 -21.78 23.53 -14.12
CA SER A 41 -23.02 23.11 -14.79
C SER A 41 -22.75 22.16 -15.98
N GLY A 42 -21.62 21.45 -15.97
CA GLY A 42 -21.25 20.45 -16.99
C GLY A 42 -20.94 21.00 -18.40
N SER A 43 -21.06 22.31 -18.61
CA SER A 43 -20.92 22.96 -19.91
C SER A 43 -19.44 23.11 -20.28
N LYS A 44 -19.07 22.68 -21.49
CA LYS A 44 -17.67 22.67 -21.97
C LYS A 44 -17.21 24.10 -22.33
N ILE A 45 -16.38 24.69 -21.47
CA ILE A 45 -15.88 26.07 -21.58
C ILE A 45 -14.51 26.19 -22.26
N GLY A 46 -13.75 25.10 -22.40
CA GLY A 46 -12.48 25.12 -23.10
C GLY A 46 -11.83 23.75 -23.28
N CYS A 47 -10.63 23.77 -23.86
CA CYS A 47 -9.73 22.63 -23.96
C CYS A 47 -8.29 23.08 -23.72
N TYR A 48 -7.49 22.24 -23.06
CA TYR A 48 -6.02 22.38 -23.07
C TYR A 48 -5.38 21.14 -23.71
N ARG A 49 -4.31 21.38 -24.49
CA ARG A 49 -3.54 20.36 -25.18
C ARG A 49 -2.05 20.53 -24.86
N ILE A 50 -1.40 19.45 -24.47
CA ILE A 50 0.04 19.38 -24.20
C ILE A 50 0.73 18.63 -25.34
N ARG A 51 1.71 19.28 -25.97
CA ARG A 51 2.56 18.69 -27.02
C ARG A 51 4.03 18.65 -26.58
N LEU A 52 4.67 17.51 -26.77
CA LEU A 52 6.12 17.39 -26.74
C LEU A 52 6.70 17.60 -28.14
N ARG A 53 7.82 18.30 -28.22
CA ARG A 53 8.70 18.35 -29.40
C ARG A 53 10.10 17.88 -29.01
N PRO A 54 10.51 16.66 -29.40
CA PRO A 54 11.89 16.23 -29.21
C PRO A 54 12.81 16.96 -30.20
N LYS A 55 13.86 17.60 -29.68
CA LYS A 55 15.05 18.03 -30.44
C LYS A 55 16.24 17.17 -29.99
N ARG A 56 17.27 17.07 -30.84
CA ARG A 56 18.46 16.21 -30.67
C ARG A 56 19.01 16.13 -29.23
N ASN A 57 19.06 17.24 -28.49
CA ASN A 57 19.59 17.31 -27.12
C ASN A 57 18.60 17.96 -26.11
N SER A 58 17.30 18.06 -26.41
CA SER A 58 16.32 18.71 -25.51
C SER A 58 14.87 18.38 -25.86
N ILE A 59 14.00 18.16 -24.88
CA ILE A 59 12.55 18.09 -25.06
C ILE A 59 11.94 19.47 -24.76
N THR A 60 11.12 20.00 -25.67
CA THR A 60 10.35 21.24 -25.46
C THR A 60 8.87 20.90 -25.28
N PHE A 61 8.27 21.42 -24.21
CA PHE A 61 6.82 21.36 -23.97
C PHE A 61 6.15 22.58 -24.59
N HIS A 62 5.01 22.39 -25.26
CA HIS A 62 4.05 23.46 -25.55
C HIS A 62 2.71 23.10 -24.93
N VAL A 63 2.18 23.98 -24.08
CA VAL A 63 0.80 23.94 -23.61
C VAL A 63 0.01 24.97 -24.41
N SER A 64 -1.10 24.55 -25.03
CA SER A 64 -2.01 25.46 -25.72
C SER A 64 -3.40 25.39 -25.11
N LEU A 65 -3.90 26.52 -24.63
CA LEU A 65 -5.25 26.72 -24.14
C LEU A 65 -6.15 27.28 -25.25
N ARG A 66 -7.40 26.79 -25.33
CA ARG A 66 -8.42 27.35 -26.22
C ARG A 66 -9.76 27.40 -25.48
N SER A 67 -10.25 28.61 -25.21
CA SER A 67 -11.59 28.84 -24.67
C SER A 67 -12.65 28.70 -25.77
N PHE A 68 -13.80 28.14 -25.44
CA PHE A 68 -15.01 28.25 -26.24
C PHE A 68 -15.83 29.42 -25.70
N GLY A 69 -16.01 30.45 -26.52
CA GLY A 69 -16.38 31.78 -26.04
C GLY A 69 -17.83 31.93 -25.60
N GLN A 70 -18.04 32.34 -24.35
CA GLN A 70 -19.20 33.13 -23.93
C GLN A 70 -18.72 34.37 -23.17
N ARG A 71 -19.50 35.46 -23.23
CA ARG A 71 -19.18 36.73 -22.56
C ARG A 71 -19.80 36.74 -21.16
N GLY A 72 -18.98 36.82 -20.13
CA GLY A 72 -19.38 37.02 -18.73
C GLY A 72 -18.20 37.55 -17.91
N PRO A 73 -18.44 38.18 -16.75
CA PRO A 73 -17.38 38.78 -15.93
C PRO A 73 -16.52 37.70 -15.26
N THR A 74 -15.30 37.50 -15.73
CA THR A 74 -14.33 36.59 -15.11
C THR A 74 -13.64 37.27 -13.93
N THR A 75 -14.09 36.94 -12.71
CA THR A 75 -13.34 37.24 -11.48
C THR A 75 -11.98 36.52 -11.52
N THR A 76 -10.88 37.27 -11.41
CA THR A 76 -9.52 36.71 -11.44
C THR A 76 -9.18 35.97 -10.15
N LEU A 77 -9.02 34.64 -10.25
CA LEU A 77 -8.44 33.79 -9.21
C LEU A 77 -7.15 33.15 -9.73
N PHE A 78 -6.03 33.85 -9.54
CA PHE A 78 -4.68 33.34 -9.80
C PHE A 78 -3.83 33.48 -8.52
N PRO A 79 -3.49 32.37 -7.82
CA PRO A 79 -2.46 32.41 -6.78
C PRO A 79 -1.08 32.55 -7.44
N SER A 80 -0.28 33.50 -6.96
CA SER A 80 1.11 33.65 -7.42
C SER A 80 1.99 32.54 -6.82
N PRO A 81 2.94 31.96 -7.58
CA PRO A 81 3.84 30.95 -7.04
C PRO A 81 4.85 31.58 -6.07
N ILE A 82 4.89 31.09 -4.84
CA ILE A 82 5.81 31.59 -3.80
C ILE A 82 7.21 31.02 -4.03
N VAL A 83 8.17 31.88 -4.35
CA VAL A 83 9.61 31.63 -4.20
C VAL A 83 10.27 32.91 -3.68
N ASN A 84 10.94 32.82 -2.53
CA ASN A 84 11.83 33.88 -2.00
C ASN A 84 13.28 33.56 -2.45
N PRO A 85 14.19 34.55 -2.63
CA PRO A 85 14.45 35.58 -1.61
C PRO A 85 14.76 37.02 -2.11
N CYS A 86 14.45 37.99 -1.24
CA CYS A 86 15.17 39.25 -0.96
C CYS A 86 15.32 40.39 -2.02
N LEU A 87 15.17 41.62 -1.49
CA LEU A 87 15.67 42.94 -1.95
C LEU A 87 14.91 43.75 -3.05
N VAL A 88 14.27 44.83 -2.56
CA VAL A 88 14.23 46.22 -3.11
C VAL A 88 13.25 46.58 -4.27
N ALA A 89 12.14 47.20 -3.85
CA ALA A 89 11.50 48.46 -4.31
C ALA A 89 11.06 48.72 -5.79
N GLY A 90 10.01 49.54 -5.93
CA GLY A 90 9.70 50.33 -7.14
C GLY A 90 8.28 50.13 -7.70
N PRO A 91 7.44 51.18 -7.88
CA PRO A 91 6.01 51.00 -8.17
C PRO A 91 5.54 51.39 -9.59
N SER A 92 4.33 50.91 -9.90
CA SER A 92 3.32 51.46 -10.83
C SER A 92 3.62 51.52 -12.35
N CYS A 93 2.72 50.90 -13.13
CA CYS A 93 1.97 51.62 -14.16
C CYS A 93 0.72 50.82 -14.58
N SER A 94 -0.34 51.49 -15.02
CA SER A 94 -1.53 50.90 -15.63
C SER A 94 -1.56 51.19 -17.14
N THR A 95 -2.18 50.30 -17.92
CA THR A 95 -2.81 50.63 -19.22
C THR A 95 -3.66 49.45 -19.73
N SER A 96 -4.71 49.76 -20.48
CA SER A 96 -5.59 48.77 -21.13
C SER A 96 -5.03 48.35 -22.50
N GLY A 97 -5.13 47.06 -22.83
CA GLY A 97 -4.69 46.53 -24.13
C GLY A 97 -5.38 45.21 -24.47
N SER A 98 -6.14 45.18 -25.57
CA SER A 98 -6.78 43.96 -26.06
C SER A 98 -5.76 43.09 -26.80
N MET A 99 -5.52 41.86 -26.33
CA MET A 99 -4.78 40.84 -27.06
C MET A 99 -5.36 39.44 -26.81
N ALA A 100 -5.35 38.61 -27.86
CA ALA A 100 -5.61 37.17 -27.74
C ALA A 100 -4.38 36.48 -27.12
N ALA A 101 -4.37 36.35 -25.79
CA ALA A 101 -3.22 35.93 -24.99
C ALA A 101 -2.75 34.49 -25.29
N SER A 102 -1.85 34.35 -26.25
CA SER A 102 -1.19 33.09 -26.61
C SER A 102 0.02 32.83 -25.70
N ILE A 103 -0.23 32.43 -24.44
CA ILE A 103 0.82 32.18 -23.44
C ILE A 103 1.64 30.93 -23.81
N SER A 104 2.79 31.13 -24.46
CA SER A 104 3.71 30.06 -24.86
C SER A 104 4.93 29.98 -23.94
N LEU A 105 4.74 29.49 -22.72
CA LEU A 105 5.82 29.18 -21.79
C LEU A 105 6.81 28.19 -22.42
N THR A 106 8.04 28.65 -22.65
CA THR A 106 9.11 27.89 -23.30
C THR A 106 10.30 27.78 -22.36
N GLN A 107 10.50 26.61 -21.74
CA GLN A 107 11.72 26.29 -21.01
C GLN A 107 12.60 25.33 -21.82
N SER A 108 13.92 25.49 -21.69
CA SER A 108 14.92 24.65 -22.33
C SER A 108 16.11 24.42 -21.41
N PHE A 109 16.34 23.16 -21.04
CA PHE A 109 17.48 22.75 -20.23
C PHE A 109 18.50 22.02 -21.11
N ARG A 110 19.80 22.17 -20.79
CA ARG A 110 20.90 21.38 -21.38
C ARG A 110 21.53 20.54 -20.28
N LEU A 111 21.88 19.29 -20.57
CA LEU A 111 22.84 18.57 -19.74
C LEU A 111 24.26 19.11 -20.00
N ARG A 112 25.13 18.95 -19.01
CA ARG A 112 26.60 19.04 -19.12
C ARG A 112 27.19 17.85 -18.40
N ASP A 113 28.16 17.21 -19.02
CA ASP A 113 28.93 16.11 -18.43
C ASP A 113 29.96 16.66 -17.43
N ALA A 114 30.29 15.87 -16.41
CA ALA A 114 31.27 16.24 -15.39
C ALA A 114 32.30 15.11 -15.21
N LEU A 115 33.54 15.39 -15.60
CA LEU A 115 34.71 14.58 -15.27
C LEU A 115 35.52 15.30 -14.20
N VAL A 116 35.99 14.57 -13.19
CA VAL A 116 36.82 15.10 -12.09
C VAL A 116 38.16 14.36 -12.08
N ALA A 117 39.24 15.13 -12.14
CA ALA A 117 40.60 14.64 -11.91
C ALA A 117 41.10 15.19 -10.55
N ALA A 118 41.95 14.43 -9.85
CA ALA A 118 42.40 14.77 -8.51
C ALA A 118 43.93 14.66 -8.35
N HIS A 119 44.55 15.69 -7.78
CA HIS A 119 45.93 15.68 -7.31
C HIS A 119 46.06 16.44 -5.96
N PRO A 120 47.06 16.13 -5.11
CA PRO A 120 47.00 16.39 -3.67
C PRO A 120 47.92 17.52 -3.18
N PHE A 121 47.72 17.98 -1.94
CA PHE A 121 48.69 18.80 -1.20
C PHE A 121 48.82 18.36 0.27
N ARG A 122 50.00 18.67 0.87
CA ARG A 122 50.39 18.39 2.27
C ARG A 122 50.50 19.67 3.07
N LEU A 123 50.35 19.57 4.40
CA LEU A 123 51.02 20.29 5.52
C LEU A 123 50.46 19.67 6.84
N ALA A 124 50.96 19.92 8.06
CA ALA A 124 52.31 19.86 8.67
C ALA A 124 52.14 20.02 10.21
N SER A 125 53.08 19.54 11.04
CA SER A 125 53.05 19.56 12.53
C SER A 125 53.73 20.85 13.10
N PRO A 126 54.36 20.96 14.32
CA PRO A 126 54.47 20.11 15.56
C PRO A 126 54.50 20.85 16.95
N PHE A 127 54.99 20.17 18.03
CA PHE A 127 55.51 20.57 19.40
C PHE A 127 54.63 20.24 20.64
N ARG A 128 55.01 19.34 21.60
CA ARG A 128 55.99 19.31 22.76
C ARG A 128 55.41 19.89 24.09
N PHE A 129 55.73 19.48 25.35
CA PHE A 129 56.71 18.61 26.09
C PHE A 129 55.97 17.81 27.24
N GLY A 130 56.52 17.01 28.20
CA GLY A 130 57.85 16.38 28.47
C GLY A 130 58.26 16.30 29.99
N ARG A 131 58.94 15.19 30.44
CA ARG A 131 59.49 14.84 31.82
C ARG A 131 58.48 14.25 32.86
N SER A 132 58.81 13.37 33.84
CA SER A 132 59.99 12.48 34.14
C SER A 132 59.71 11.38 35.23
N PHE A 133 60.58 10.34 35.32
CA PHE A 133 60.74 9.12 36.20
C PHE A 133 60.47 9.19 37.74
N PRO A 134 60.50 8.08 38.58
CA PRO A 134 61.05 6.70 38.37
C PRO A 134 60.33 5.43 38.99
N LEU A 135 60.84 4.23 38.60
CA LEU A 135 61.00 2.92 39.31
C LEU A 135 59.96 2.31 40.28
N PHE A 136 59.57 1.04 40.02
CA PHE A 136 59.60 -0.10 41.00
C PHE A 136 59.74 -1.46 40.25
N GLN A 137 59.63 -2.61 40.94
CA GLN A 137 60.31 -3.88 40.57
C GLN A 137 59.47 -4.98 39.87
N ASN A 138 60.20 -5.83 39.14
CA ASN A 138 60.01 -7.23 38.66
C ASN A 138 58.98 -8.17 39.38
N PRO A 139 58.62 -9.36 38.80
CA PRO A 139 59.01 -9.95 37.49
C PRO A 139 57.91 -10.69 36.67
N SER A 140 58.33 -11.21 35.50
CA SER A 140 58.00 -12.54 34.93
C SER A 140 56.88 -12.77 33.87
N SER A 141 57.34 -13.41 32.79
CA SER A 141 56.66 -14.41 31.93
C SER A 141 55.85 -14.02 30.69
N ARG A 142 56.26 -14.64 29.57
CA ARG A 142 55.51 -14.99 28.33
C ARG A 142 54.71 -13.91 27.59
N SER A 143 55.37 -13.29 26.61
CA SER A 143 54.74 -12.85 25.36
C SER A 143 54.93 -13.90 24.24
N PRO A 144 53.91 -14.70 23.89
CA PRO A 144 53.87 -15.37 22.60
C PRO A 144 53.36 -14.37 21.54
N SER A 145 54.12 -14.18 20.47
CA SER A 145 53.72 -13.31 19.35
C SER A 145 52.54 -13.93 18.59
N ALA A 146 51.34 -13.35 18.74
CA ALA A 146 50.18 -13.74 17.95
C ALA A 146 50.37 -13.31 16.49
N SER A 147 50.71 -14.26 15.62
CA SER A 147 50.73 -14.05 14.17
C SER A 147 49.31 -13.75 13.68
N MET A 148 49.08 -12.56 13.11
CA MET A 148 47.81 -12.27 12.46
C MET A 148 47.69 -13.07 11.16
N SER A 149 47.05 -14.23 11.23
CA SER A 149 46.55 -14.90 10.04
C SER A 149 45.40 -14.07 9.47
N VAL A 150 45.69 -13.29 8.43
CA VAL A 150 44.65 -12.69 7.60
C VAL A 150 43.99 -13.82 6.83
N GLN A 151 43.00 -14.46 7.46
CA GLN A 151 42.04 -15.28 6.73
C GLN A 151 41.30 -14.33 5.78
N ALA A 152 41.60 -14.44 4.49
CA ALA A 152 40.74 -13.86 3.47
C ALA A 152 39.30 -14.35 3.75
N PRO A 153 38.28 -13.48 3.64
CA PRO A 153 36.91 -13.90 3.87
C PRO A 153 36.63 -15.10 2.98
N LYS A 154 36.16 -16.21 3.57
CA LYS A 154 35.75 -17.37 2.78
C LYS A 154 34.77 -16.88 1.73
N LYS A 155 35.15 -17.04 0.47
CA LYS A 155 34.28 -16.81 -0.68
C LYS A 155 32.95 -17.50 -0.36
N SER A 156 31.84 -16.79 -0.47
CA SER A 156 30.52 -17.42 -0.45
C SER A 156 30.52 -18.61 -1.42
N PRO A 157 29.74 -19.68 -1.19
CA PRO A 157 29.57 -20.71 -2.21
C PRO A 157 29.24 -20.01 -3.54
N ASP A 158 29.92 -20.43 -4.60
CA ASP A 158 29.80 -19.81 -5.91
C ASP A 158 28.39 -20.08 -6.45
N VAL A 159 27.46 -19.13 -6.21
CA VAL A 159 26.16 -19.07 -6.87
C VAL A 159 26.44 -18.79 -8.33
N GLU A 160 26.42 -19.83 -9.15
CA GLU A 160 27.03 -19.78 -10.47
C GLU A 160 26.22 -18.90 -11.42
N PHE A 161 26.91 -18.35 -12.41
CA PHE A 161 26.25 -17.74 -13.58
C PHE A 161 25.34 -18.73 -14.32
N LEU A 162 25.50 -20.04 -14.08
CA LEU A 162 24.75 -21.12 -14.69
C LEU A 162 23.41 -21.43 -13.97
N ASP A 163 23.24 -21.13 -12.68
CA ASP A 163 21.96 -21.35 -11.96
C ASP A 163 20.79 -20.63 -12.69
N ARG A 164 21.09 -19.47 -13.29
CA ARG A 164 20.16 -18.65 -14.11
C ARG A 164 19.78 -19.27 -15.46
N ARG A 165 20.22 -20.49 -15.77
CA ARG A 165 19.82 -21.24 -16.97
C ARG A 165 18.82 -22.35 -16.67
N GLU A 166 18.73 -22.77 -15.41
CA GLU A 166 17.75 -23.76 -14.94
C GLU A 166 16.62 -23.11 -14.11
N SER A 167 16.78 -21.85 -13.71
CA SER A 167 15.71 -21.00 -13.15
C SER A 167 14.46 -21.00 -14.04
N GLY A 168 13.35 -21.56 -13.52
CA GLY A 168 12.06 -21.59 -14.20
C GLY A 168 11.44 -20.20 -14.41
N ILE A 169 10.43 -20.14 -15.29
CA ILE A 169 9.64 -18.92 -15.54
C ILE A 169 8.26 -19.08 -14.90
N LEU A 170 7.90 -18.15 -14.02
CA LEU A 170 6.55 -18.02 -13.49
C LEU A 170 5.74 -17.04 -14.37
N HIS A 171 4.60 -17.49 -14.87
CA HIS A 171 3.57 -16.64 -15.46
C HIS A 171 2.54 -16.27 -14.39
N PHE A 172 2.12 -15.00 -14.36
CA PHE A 172 1.21 -14.49 -13.31
C PHE A 172 0.35 -13.33 -13.80
N VAL A 173 -0.76 -13.09 -13.09
CA VAL A 173 -1.57 -11.86 -13.19
C VAL A 173 -1.51 -11.13 -11.85
N LYS A 174 -1.27 -9.82 -11.88
CA LYS A 174 -1.26 -8.96 -10.70
C LYS A 174 -2.65 -8.39 -10.46
N TYR A 175 -3.22 -8.67 -9.30
CA TYR A 175 -4.49 -8.10 -8.84
C TYR A 175 -4.30 -7.22 -7.61
N HIS A 176 -5.31 -6.41 -7.27
CA HIS A 176 -5.45 -5.84 -5.93
C HIS A 176 -6.91 -5.79 -5.46
N GLY A 177 -7.12 -6.00 -4.16
CA GLY A 177 -8.39 -5.77 -3.47
C GLY A 177 -8.22 -4.60 -2.52
N LEU A 178 -8.73 -3.42 -2.88
CA LEU A 178 -8.57 -2.18 -2.09
C LEU A 178 -7.10 -1.84 -1.76
N GLY A 179 -6.20 -2.07 -2.71
CA GLY A 179 -4.78 -1.70 -2.59
C GLY A 179 -3.88 -2.77 -1.97
N ASN A 180 -4.44 -3.73 -1.24
CA ASN A 180 -3.74 -4.95 -0.84
C ASN A 180 -3.58 -5.84 -2.09
N ASP A 181 -2.33 -6.12 -2.50
CA ASP A 181 -2.00 -6.51 -3.87
C ASP A 181 -1.25 -7.85 -4.02
N PHE A 182 -1.70 -8.68 -4.98
CA PHE A 182 -1.35 -10.09 -5.06
C PHE A 182 -0.84 -10.52 -6.43
N ILE A 183 0.12 -11.45 -6.43
CA ILE A 183 0.60 -12.18 -7.60
C ILE A 183 -0.27 -13.44 -7.72
N MET A 184 -1.26 -13.41 -8.62
CA MET A 184 -2.14 -14.54 -8.89
C MET A 184 -1.48 -15.51 -9.88
N VAL A 185 -1.45 -16.79 -9.52
CA VAL A 185 -0.85 -17.88 -10.30
C VAL A 185 -1.92 -18.92 -10.62
N ASP A 186 -2.18 -19.18 -11.90
CA ASP A 186 -2.93 -20.36 -12.29
C ASP A 186 -2.08 -21.60 -11.99
N ASN A 187 -2.53 -22.40 -11.04
CA ASN A 187 -1.84 -23.59 -10.53
C ASN A 187 -2.70 -24.85 -10.74
N ARG A 188 -3.77 -24.78 -11.54
CA ARG A 188 -4.80 -25.84 -11.70
C ARG A 188 -4.27 -27.14 -12.31
N ASN A 189 -3.01 -27.15 -12.75
CA ASN A 189 -2.31 -28.32 -13.27
C ASN A 189 -1.42 -29.03 -12.23
N SER A 190 -1.46 -28.64 -10.94
CA SER A 190 -0.64 -29.21 -9.86
C SER A 190 -1.31 -29.03 -8.49
N SER A 191 -1.22 -30.04 -7.61
CA SER A 191 -1.59 -29.91 -6.19
C SER A 191 -0.56 -29.14 -5.37
N GLU A 192 0.68 -29.02 -5.86
CA GLU A 192 1.74 -28.23 -5.21
C GLU A 192 1.90 -26.85 -5.87
N PRO A 193 2.11 -25.77 -5.08
CA PRO A 193 2.45 -24.44 -5.58
C PRO A 193 3.67 -24.43 -6.51
N LYS A 194 3.60 -23.62 -7.57
CA LYS A 194 4.66 -23.48 -8.59
C LYS A 194 5.96 -22.79 -8.12
N VAL A 195 5.98 -22.25 -6.90
CA VAL A 195 7.16 -21.64 -6.28
C VAL A 195 7.24 -22.01 -4.81
N THR A 196 8.44 -21.98 -4.22
CA THR A 196 8.63 -22.17 -2.77
C THR A 196 8.32 -20.88 -1.99
N PRO A 197 8.12 -20.95 -0.66
CA PRO A 197 8.03 -19.76 0.20
C PRO A 197 9.19 -18.77 0.02
N GLU A 198 10.43 -19.25 -0.11
CA GLU A 198 11.62 -18.41 -0.29
C GLU A 198 11.66 -17.72 -1.67
N GLN A 199 11.01 -18.33 -2.67
CA GLN A 199 10.77 -17.69 -3.97
C GLN A 199 9.63 -16.66 -3.88
N ALA A 200 8.57 -16.94 -3.14
CA ALA A 200 7.49 -15.98 -2.90
C ALA A 200 8.01 -14.69 -2.21
N VAL A 201 8.89 -14.81 -1.20
CA VAL A 201 9.56 -13.65 -0.58
C VAL A 201 10.30 -12.79 -1.62
N LYS A 202 11.11 -13.41 -2.50
CA LYS A 202 11.84 -12.69 -3.57
C LYS A 202 10.89 -12.02 -4.57
N LEU A 203 9.77 -12.66 -4.89
CA LEU A 203 8.77 -12.14 -5.82
C LEU A 203 7.98 -10.97 -5.23
N CYS A 204 7.65 -11.03 -3.94
CA CYS A 204 6.90 -10.01 -3.22
C CYS A 204 7.73 -8.76 -2.88
N GLU A 205 9.06 -8.83 -2.87
CA GLU A 205 9.93 -7.65 -2.66
C GLU A 205 9.68 -6.60 -3.75
N ARG A 206 9.45 -5.34 -3.35
CA ARG A 206 8.87 -4.28 -4.21
C ARG A 206 9.89 -3.46 -5.02
N ASN A 207 11.19 -3.70 -4.84
CA ASN A 207 12.29 -2.97 -5.50
C ASN A 207 13.08 -3.84 -6.50
N ILE A 208 13.25 -5.13 -6.20
CA ILE A 208 13.99 -6.11 -7.02
C ILE A 208 13.14 -7.29 -7.51
N GLY A 209 11.95 -7.51 -6.90
CA GLY A 209 10.99 -8.52 -7.32
C GLY A 209 9.90 -7.97 -8.26
N VAL A 210 8.73 -8.61 -8.21
CA VAL A 210 7.49 -8.12 -8.85
C VAL A 210 6.76 -7.11 -7.94
N GLY A 211 6.94 -7.25 -6.62
CA GLY A 211 6.33 -6.41 -5.60
C GLY A 211 4.88 -6.78 -5.31
N ALA A 212 4.59 -7.29 -4.11
CA ALA A 212 3.25 -7.70 -3.67
C ALA A 212 3.18 -7.88 -2.14
N ASP A 213 1.97 -7.93 -1.58
CA ASP A 213 1.75 -8.39 -0.21
C ASP A 213 1.78 -9.93 -0.11
N GLY A 214 1.47 -10.64 -1.21
CA GLY A 214 1.56 -12.10 -1.29
C GLY A 214 1.43 -12.70 -2.70
N VAL A 215 1.72 -14.00 -2.81
CA VAL A 215 1.48 -14.84 -3.99
C VAL A 215 0.30 -15.76 -3.70
N ILE A 216 -0.70 -15.82 -4.60
CA ILE A 216 -1.90 -16.64 -4.45
C ILE A 216 -1.98 -17.65 -5.60
N PHE A 217 -2.26 -18.91 -5.27
CA PHE A 217 -2.31 -20.03 -6.21
C PHE A 217 -3.73 -20.55 -6.36
N VAL A 218 -4.23 -20.66 -7.60
CA VAL A 218 -5.48 -21.37 -7.93
C VAL A 218 -5.13 -22.83 -8.18
N LEU A 219 -5.29 -23.71 -7.18
CA LEU A 219 -5.03 -25.15 -7.28
C LEU A 219 -6.33 -25.92 -7.57
N PRO A 220 -6.26 -27.21 -7.98
CA PRO A 220 -7.43 -28.07 -8.09
C PRO A 220 -8.27 -28.11 -6.80
N GLY A 221 -9.59 -28.25 -6.94
CA GLY A 221 -10.50 -28.47 -5.82
C GLY A 221 -10.25 -29.79 -5.09
N VAL A 222 -10.63 -29.82 -3.81
CA VAL A 222 -10.60 -31.01 -2.94
C VAL A 222 -11.92 -31.13 -2.18
N ASN A 223 -12.33 -32.35 -1.81
CA ASN A 223 -13.53 -32.58 -0.98
C ASN A 223 -14.80 -31.86 -1.51
N ASP A 224 -15.12 -32.06 -2.79
CA ASP A 224 -16.26 -31.47 -3.49
C ASP A 224 -16.29 -29.92 -3.45
N THR A 225 -15.12 -29.30 -3.57
CA THR A 225 -14.92 -27.90 -3.93
C THR A 225 -14.46 -27.78 -5.38
N ASP A 226 -14.71 -26.64 -6.01
CA ASP A 226 -14.33 -26.39 -7.41
C ASP A 226 -12.81 -26.13 -7.50
N TYR A 227 -12.27 -25.41 -6.50
CA TYR A 227 -10.91 -24.93 -6.45
C TYR A 227 -10.33 -24.96 -5.03
N THR A 228 -9.01 -25.00 -4.92
CA THR A 228 -8.29 -24.75 -3.66
C THR A 228 -7.48 -23.47 -3.78
N MET A 229 -7.58 -22.59 -2.77
CA MET A 229 -6.71 -21.43 -2.62
C MET A 229 -5.61 -21.73 -1.60
N ARG A 230 -4.35 -21.55 -2.01
CA ARG A 230 -3.21 -21.37 -1.10
C ARG A 230 -2.58 -20.00 -1.34
N ILE A 231 -1.88 -19.49 -0.35
CA ILE A 231 -1.27 -18.15 -0.35
C ILE A 231 0.06 -18.19 0.40
N PHE A 232 1.08 -17.54 -0.14
CA PHE A 232 2.30 -17.19 0.60
C PHE A 232 2.36 -15.67 0.76
N ASN A 233 2.51 -15.20 2.00
CA ASN A 233 2.75 -13.80 2.33
C ASN A 233 4.12 -13.34 1.83
N SER A 234 4.34 -12.02 1.84
CA SER A 234 5.63 -11.39 1.51
C SER A 234 6.81 -11.79 2.42
N ASP A 235 6.55 -12.35 3.61
CA ASP A 235 7.54 -12.94 4.51
C ASP A 235 7.74 -14.46 4.33
N GLY A 236 6.96 -15.09 3.43
CA GLY A 236 6.99 -16.53 3.16
C GLY A 236 6.08 -17.37 4.06
N SER A 237 5.36 -16.77 5.02
CA SER A 237 4.34 -17.50 5.79
C SER A 237 3.14 -17.90 4.94
N GLU A 238 2.52 -19.04 5.23
CA GLU A 238 1.27 -19.50 4.60
C GLU A 238 0.09 -19.25 5.56
N PRO A 239 -0.68 -18.15 5.41
CA PRO A 239 -1.87 -17.91 6.21
C PRO A 239 -3.06 -18.73 5.70
N GLU A 240 -4.01 -18.99 6.59
CA GLU A 240 -5.13 -19.90 6.37
C GLU A 240 -6.15 -19.36 5.35
N MET A 241 -6.32 -18.04 5.27
CA MET A 241 -7.26 -17.35 4.37
C MET A 241 -6.85 -15.88 4.17
N CYS A 242 -7.28 -15.25 3.07
CA CYS A 242 -7.14 -13.79 2.87
C CYS A 242 -8.39 -13.19 2.22
N GLY A 243 -9.11 -12.32 2.94
CA GLY A 243 -10.39 -11.74 2.50
C GLY A 243 -10.30 -10.81 1.28
N ASN A 244 -9.16 -10.17 1.03
CA ASN A 244 -8.94 -9.44 -0.23
C ASN A 244 -8.49 -10.38 -1.35
N GLY A 245 -7.64 -11.35 -1.00
CA GLY A 245 -7.15 -12.37 -1.92
C GLY A 245 -8.26 -13.21 -2.55
N ILE A 246 -9.24 -13.66 -1.76
CA ILE A 246 -10.36 -14.49 -2.24
C ILE A 246 -11.29 -13.74 -3.24
N ARG A 247 -11.41 -12.41 -3.12
CA ARG A 247 -12.11 -11.58 -4.14
C ARG A 247 -11.31 -11.51 -5.45
N CYS A 248 -9.99 -11.37 -5.35
CA CYS A 248 -9.09 -11.43 -6.51
C CYS A 248 -9.12 -12.81 -7.18
N PHE A 249 -9.17 -13.88 -6.37
CA PHE A 249 -9.27 -15.27 -6.79
C PHE A 249 -10.55 -15.56 -7.59
N ALA A 250 -11.71 -15.15 -7.08
CA ALA A 250 -12.98 -15.31 -7.80
C ALA A 250 -12.98 -14.61 -9.16
N ARG A 251 -12.49 -13.35 -9.21
CA ARG A 251 -12.34 -12.63 -10.48
C ARG A 251 -11.34 -13.31 -11.42
N PHE A 252 -10.21 -13.78 -10.90
CA PHE A 252 -9.19 -14.47 -11.70
C PHE A 252 -9.71 -15.77 -12.32
N ILE A 253 -10.53 -16.55 -11.61
CA ILE A 253 -11.22 -17.71 -12.18
C ILE A 253 -12.15 -17.29 -13.32
N THR A 254 -12.98 -16.25 -13.14
CA THR A 254 -13.90 -15.84 -14.23
C THR A 254 -13.17 -15.39 -15.50
N GLU A 255 -12.00 -14.78 -15.40
CA GLU A 255 -11.17 -14.47 -16.57
C GLU A 255 -10.52 -15.74 -17.16
N LEU A 256 -10.02 -16.65 -16.32
CA LEU A 256 -9.40 -17.92 -16.73
C LEU A 256 -10.36 -18.92 -17.39
N GLU A 257 -11.65 -18.83 -17.08
CA GLU A 257 -12.71 -19.70 -17.62
C GLU A 257 -13.63 -18.99 -18.64
N ASN A 258 -13.39 -17.70 -18.90
CA ASN A 258 -14.27 -16.85 -19.74
C ASN A 258 -15.74 -16.91 -19.28
N LEU A 259 -15.97 -16.80 -17.97
CA LEU A 259 -17.30 -16.75 -17.37
C LEU A 259 -17.79 -15.31 -17.27
N HIS A 260 -19.11 -15.11 -17.35
CA HIS A 260 -19.74 -13.80 -17.41
C HIS A 260 -20.99 -13.74 -16.50
N GLY A 261 -21.37 -12.53 -16.07
CA GLY A 261 -22.50 -12.32 -15.17
C GLY A 261 -22.20 -12.73 -13.72
N MET A 262 -23.25 -13.06 -12.96
CA MET A 262 -23.09 -13.57 -11.60
C MET A 262 -22.55 -15.00 -11.61
N GLN A 263 -21.58 -15.28 -10.76
CA GLN A 263 -20.88 -16.57 -10.65
C GLN A 263 -20.55 -16.82 -9.18
N SER A 264 -20.61 -18.07 -8.73
CA SER A 264 -20.29 -18.48 -7.36
C SER A 264 -19.38 -19.70 -7.38
N PHE A 265 -18.38 -19.73 -6.50
CA PHE A 265 -17.37 -20.79 -6.46
C PHE A 265 -17.25 -21.37 -5.04
N ARG A 266 -17.17 -22.69 -4.92
CA ARG A 266 -16.83 -23.40 -3.70
C ARG A 266 -15.31 -23.52 -3.64
N ILE A 267 -14.66 -22.82 -2.70
CA ILE A 267 -13.20 -22.78 -2.62
C ILE A 267 -12.74 -23.37 -1.28
N HIS A 268 -11.87 -24.37 -1.35
CA HIS A 268 -11.15 -24.86 -0.18
C HIS A 268 -9.99 -23.91 0.19
N THR A 269 -9.86 -23.60 1.48
CA THR A 269 -8.81 -22.76 2.06
C THR A 269 -8.31 -23.41 3.36
N GLY A 270 -7.22 -22.91 3.95
CA GLY A 270 -6.78 -23.35 5.28
C GLY A 270 -7.83 -23.08 6.38
N ALA A 271 -8.70 -22.09 6.19
CA ALA A 271 -9.84 -21.81 7.05
C ALA A 271 -11.11 -22.64 6.73
N GLY A 272 -11.03 -23.59 5.79
CA GLY A 272 -12.16 -24.40 5.35
C GLY A 272 -12.80 -23.91 4.05
N LEU A 273 -14.10 -24.14 3.88
CA LEU A 273 -14.86 -23.75 2.68
C LEU A 273 -15.20 -22.25 2.74
N ILE A 274 -14.76 -21.49 1.73
CA ILE A 274 -15.18 -20.11 1.48
C ILE A 274 -15.95 -20.05 0.16
N VAL A 275 -17.01 -19.25 0.11
CA VAL A 275 -17.87 -19.10 -1.08
C VAL A 275 -17.95 -17.62 -1.49
N PRO A 276 -17.09 -17.15 -2.40
CA PRO A 276 -17.26 -15.87 -3.07
C PRO A 276 -18.29 -15.96 -4.21
N GLU A 277 -19.12 -14.94 -4.31
CA GLU A 277 -20.13 -14.72 -5.35
C GLU A 277 -19.90 -13.38 -6.05
N ILE A 278 -19.58 -13.42 -7.34
CA ILE A 278 -19.51 -12.23 -8.19
C ILE A 278 -20.93 -11.70 -8.41
N GLN A 279 -21.11 -10.43 -8.06
CA GLN A 279 -22.38 -9.71 -8.12
C GLN A 279 -22.61 -9.12 -9.53
N SER A 280 -23.85 -8.73 -9.81
CA SER A 280 -24.24 -8.13 -11.09
C SER A 280 -23.62 -6.75 -11.37
N ASP A 281 -23.11 -6.06 -10.35
CA ASP A 281 -22.30 -4.83 -10.48
C ASP A 281 -20.79 -5.11 -10.64
N GLY A 282 -20.37 -6.38 -10.58
CA GLY A 282 -18.98 -6.80 -10.69
C GLY A 282 -18.17 -6.78 -9.39
N LYS A 283 -18.75 -6.38 -8.25
CA LYS A 283 -18.12 -6.64 -6.94
C LYS A 283 -18.12 -8.14 -6.64
N VAL A 284 -17.31 -8.56 -5.68
CA VAL A 284 -17.37 -9.92 -5.12
C VAL A 284 -17.92 -9.83 -3.71
N LYS A 285 -19.08 -10.47 -3.48
CA LYS A 285 -19.62 -10.78 -2.15
C LYS A 285 -18.94 -12.04 -1.64
N VAL A 286 -18.59 -12.11 -0.37
CA VAL A 286 -17.93 -13.26 0.26
C VAL A 286 -18.65 -13.55 1.56
N ASP A 287 -19.05 -14.81 1.77
CA ASP A 287 -19.42 -15.30 3.09
C ASP A 287 -18.14 -15.45 3.94
N MET A 288 -18.04 -14.68 5.02
CA MET A 288 -16.90 -14.69 5.95
C MET A 288 -17.17 -15.54 7.20
N GLY A 289 -18.28 -16.28 7.22
CA GLY A 289 -18.72 -17.09 8.36
C GLY A 289 -19.29 -16.26 9.51
N GLN A 290 -19.42 -16.91 10.67
CA GLN A 290 -20.01 -16.31 11.87
C GLN A 290 -18.92 -15.68 12.76
N PRO A 291 -19.21 -14.54 13.43
CA PRO A 291 -18.28 -13.92 14.35
C PRO A 291 -18.19 -14.72 15.66
N ILE A 292 -16.96 -15.02 16.08
CA ILE A 292 -16.68 -15.61 17.39
C ILE A 292 -16.65 -14.48 18.42
N LEU A 293 -17.57 -14.53 19.39
CA LEU A 293 -17.75 -13.52 20.43
C LEU A 293 -17.39 -14.01 21.85
N HIS A 294 -17.24 -15.33 22.05
CA HIS A 294 -16.89 -15.88 23.35
C HIS A 294 -15.41 -15.61 23.66
N ALA A 295 -15.12 -14.88 24.75
CA ALA A 295 -13.79 -14.35 25.03
C ALA A 295 -12.64 -15.38 25.04
N PRO A 296 -12.79 -16.60 25.61
CA PRO A 296 -11.75 -17.64 25.56
C PRO A 296 -11.34 -18.05 24.14
N ASP A 297 -12.22 -17.88 23.14
CA ASP A 297 -12.02 -18.29 21.76
C ASP A 297 -11.45 -17.16 20.86
N ILE A 298 -11.19 -15.97 21.42
CA ILE A 298 -10.64 -14.78 20.73
C ILE A 298 -9.17 -14.51 21.16
N PRO A 299 -8.41 -15.55 21.56
CA PRO A 299 -7.17 -15.45 22.33
C PRO A 299 -6.95 -14.17 23.15
N THR A 300 -7.89 -13.82 24.03
CA THR A 300 -7.84 -12.63 24.89
C THR A 300 -7.95 -13.00 26.38
N MET A 301 -7.21 -12.27 27.22
CA MET A 301 -7.30 -12.35 28.69
C MET A 301 -8.19 -11.24 29.28
N ILE A 302 -8.79 -10.37 28.45
CA ILE A 302 -9.68 -9.30 28.92
C ILE A 302 -10.90 -9.95 29.60
N PRO A 303 -11.25 -9.57 30.85
CA PRO A 303 -12.40 -10.14 31.53
C PRO A 303 -13.69 -9.99 30.73
N ALA A 304 -14.36 -11.12 30.49
CA ALA A 304 -15.63 -11.16 29.80
C ALA A 304 -16.75 -10.51 30.64
N ASP A 305 -17.78 -10.04 29.94
CA ASP A 305 -19.02 -9.59 30.54
C ASP A 305 -19.88 -10.79 31.03
N LYS A 306 -21.05 -10.48 31.59
CA LYS A 306 -22.05 -11.46 32.05
C LYS A 306 -22.54 -12.44 30.95
N ASN A 307 -22.33 -12.14 29.67
CA ASN A 307 -22.71 -12.96 28.52
C ASN A 307 -21.52 -13.72 27.94
N GLY A 308 -20.34 -13.65 28.57
CA GLY A 308 -19.12 -14.34 28.12
C GLY A 308 -18.40 -13.66 26.95
N SER A 309 -18.70 -12.40 26.66
CA SER A 309 -18.13 -11.60 25.54
C SER A 309 -17.33 -10.40 26.05
N VAL A 310 -16.41 -9.86 25.25
CA VAL A 310 -15.68 -8.60 25.59
C VAL A 310 -16.25 -7.46 24.75
N ILE A 311 -17.16 -6.68 25.34
CA ILE A 311 -17.87 -5.57 24.68
C ILE A 311 -17.70 -4.29 25.50
N LYS A 312 -17.20 -3.22 24.87
CA LYS A 312 -16.88 -1.90 25.46
C LYS A 312 -16.10 -1.99 26.78
N ALA A 313 -15.20 -2.96 26.89
CA ALA A 313 -14.38 -3.23 28.07
C ALA A 313 -13.20 -2.26 28.19
N GLU A 314 -12.65 -2.09 29.39
CA GLU A 314 -11.51 -1.19 29.64
C GLU A 314 -10.17 -1.90 29.41
N LEU A 315 -9.34 -1.32 28.54
CA LEU A 315 -7.95 -1.76 28.27
C LEU A 315 -6.99 -0.60 28.48
N VAL A 316 -5.95 -0.78 29.32
CA VAL A 316 -5.00 0.30 29.67
C VAL A 316 -3.74 0.20 28.80
N VAL A 317 -3.76 0.82 27.63
CA VAL A 317 -2.63 0.86 26.69
C VAL A 317 -1.85 2.16 26.88
N ASP A 318 -0.54 2.07 27.13
CA ASP A 318 0.36 3.21 27.32
C ASP A 318 -0.05 4.15 28.48
N GLY A 319 -0.71 3.60 29.51
CA GLY A 319 -1.31 4.37 30.61
C GLY A 319 -2.61 5.11 30.24
N ILE A 320 -3.09 4.98 29.00
CA ILE A 320 -4.37 5.51 28.53
C ILE A 320 -5.43 4.41 28.64
N SER A 321 -6.57 4.73 29.26
CA SER A 321 -7.72 3.84 29.31
C SER A 321 -8.54 3.93 28.02
N TRP A 322 -8.56 2.84 27.26
CA TRP A 322 -9.33 2.66 26.03
C TRP A 322 -10.58 1.82 26.28
N ASN A 323 -11.65 2.10 25.54
CA ASN A 323 -12.81 1.21 25.48
C ASN A 323 -12.62 0.29 24.25
N VAL A 324 -12.69 -1.02 24.44
CA VAL A 324 -12.45 -2.02 23.39
C VAL A 324 -13.55 -3.08 23.33
N THR A 325 -13.82 -3.55 22.12
CA THR A 325 -14.66 -4.73 21.86
C THR A 325 -13.84 -5.75 21.09
N CYS A 326 -13.83 -7.01 21.53
CA CYS A 326 -13.07 -8.09 20.90
C CYS A 326 -13.99 -9.01 20.11
N VAL A 327 -13.56 -9.36 18.90
CA VAL A 327 -14.24 -10.26 17.96
C VAL A 327 -13.17 -11.14 17.32
N SER A 328 -13.48 -12.40 16.99
CA SER A 328 -12.65 -13.20 16.07
C SER A 328 -13.44 -13.54 14.81
N MET A 329 -12.82 -13.34 13.65
CA MET A 329 -13.30 -13.80 12.34
C MET A 329 -12.45 -15.01 11.87
N GLY A 330 -12.05 -15.86 12.83
CA GLY A 330 -10.96 -16.84 12.70
C GLY A 330 -9.62 -16.27 13.19
N ASN A 331 -9.35 -14.98 12.94
CA ASN A 331 -8.24 -14.23 13.52
C ASN A 331 -8.75 -13.20 14.56
N PRO A 332 -7.96 -12.91 15.63
CA PRO A 332 -8.39 -11.99 16.69
C PRO A 332 -8.35 -10.51 16.26
N HIS A 333 -9.37 -9.76 16.66
CA HIS A 333 -9.53 -8.33 16.45
C HIS A 333 -9.83 -7.59 17.76
N CYS A 334 -9.29 -6.38 17.90
CA CYS A 334 -9.53 -5.46 19.00
C CYS A 334 -10.01 -4.13 18.41
N VAL A 335 -11.33 -3.95 18.40
CA VAL A 335 -11.99 -2.77 17.84
C VAL A 335 -12.10 -1.69 18.92
N THR A 336 -11.79 -0.43 18.59
CA THR A 336 -12.01 0.71 19.47
C THR A 336 -12.62 1.92 18.76
N PHE A 337 -13.66 2.48 19.37
CA PHE A 337 -14.33 3.72 18.94
C PHE A 337 -13.82 4.96 19.68
N GLY A 338 -13.00 4.78 20.73
CA GLY A 338 -12.55 5.87 21.59
C GLY A 338 -11.86 5.47 22.89
N THR A 339 -11.31 6.47 23.56
CA THR A 339 -10.82 6.32 24.94
C THR A 339 -11.94 6.50 25.94
N LYS A 340 -11.76 6.05 27.18
CA LYS A 340 -12.69 6.28 28.30
C LYS A 340 -12.92 7.77 28.63
N LYS A 341 -12.15 8.68 28.03
CA LYS A 341 -12.28 10.15 28.13
C LYS A 341 -12.74 10.83 26.83
N CYS A 342 -12.78 10.12 25.71
CA CYS A 342 -13.13 10.67 24.39
C CYS A 342 -13.75 9.56 23.54
N GLU A 343 -15.09 9.55 23.46
CA GLU A 343 -15.88 8.48 22.85
C GLU A 343 -15.96 8.51 21.32
N ALA A 344 -15.27 9.45 20.66
CA ALA A 344 -15.26 9.57 19.20
C ALA A 344 -13.86 9.92 18.68
N LEU A 345 -13.25 8.99 17.94
CA LEU A 345 -11.94 9.21 17.30
C LEU A 345 -12.04 10.04 16.03
N GLN A 346 -10.99 10.80 15.72
CA GLN A 346 -10.65 11.21 14.36
C GLN A 346 -9.54 10.28 13.87
N VAL A 347 -9.88 9.28 13.05
CA VAL A 347 -8.93 8.18 12.75
C VAL A 347 -7.72 8.63 11.92
N ASP A 348 -7.86 9.70 11.14
CA ASP A 348 -6.76 10.26 10.35
C ASP A 348 -5.65 10.88 11.23
N ASP A 349 -6.00 11.40 12.42
CA ASP A 349 -5.05 12.00 13.38
C ASP A 349 -4.29 10.95 14.21
N ILE A 350 -4.69 9.67 14.13
CA ILE A 350 -4.05 8.58 14.87
C ILE A 350 -2.74 8.18 14.19
N LYS A 351 -1.64 8.33 14.92
CA LYS A 351 -0.34 7.78 14.56
C LYS A 351 -0.31 6.28 14.87
N LEU A 352 -0.74 5.45 13.92
CA LEU A 352 -0.78 4.00 14.08
C LEU A 352 0.58 3.41 14.49
N GLU A 353 1.67 4.02 14.01
CA GLU A 353 3.04 3.61 14.27
C GLU A 353 3.46 3.81 15.75
N ASP A 354 2.86 4.79 16.44
CA ASP A 354 3.12 5.09 17.86
C ASP A 354 2.23 4.25 18.81
N ILE A 355 1.07 3.74 18.36
CA ILE A 355 0.05 3.10 19.22
C ILE A 355 -0.30 1.65 18.83
N GLY A 356 -0.32 1.31 17.54
CA GLY A 356 -0.66 -0.01 17.01
C GLY A 356 0.19 -1.15 17.60
N PRO A 357 1.53 -1.05 17.62
CA PRO A 357 2.38 -2.05 18.27
C PRO A 357 2.05 -2.29 19.75
N LYS A 358 1.52 -1.28 20.45
CA LYS A 358 1.18 -1.35 21.89
C LYS A 358 -0.14 -2.08 22.14
N PHE A 359 -1.05 -2.11 21.16
CA PHE A 359 -2.21 -3.00 21.17
C PHE A 359 -1.84 -4.40 20.66
N GLU A 360 -1.12 -4.51 19.53
CA GLU A 360 -0.74 -5.79 18.92
C GLU A 360 -0.01 -6.69 19.92
N HIS A 361 0.97 -6.14 20.63
CA HIS A 361 1.81 -6.85 21.60
C HIS A 361 1.32 -6.67 23.05
N HIS A 362 0.07 -6.24 23.27
CA HIS A 362 -0.46 -6.07 24.62
C HIS A 362 -0.54 -7.43 25.33
N GLU A 363 -0.16 -7.49 26.62
CA GLU A 363 -0.11 -8.75 27.40
C GLU A 363 -1.44 -9.50 27.42
N MET A 364 -2.54 -8.76 27.28
CA MET A 364 -3.91 -9.27 27.25
C MET A 364 -4.29 -10.01 25.96
N PHE A 365 -3.41 -10.07 24.95
CA PHE A 365 -3.61 -10.83 23.70
C PHE A 365 -2.46 -11.82 23.47
N PRO A 366 -2.48 -13.02 24.09
CA PRO A 366 -1.39 -14.00 23.99
C PRO A 366 -1.01 -14.43 22.56
N SER A 367 -1.94 -14.38 21.60
CA SER A 367 -1.69 -14.67 20.18
C SER A 367 -1.43 -13.42 19.31
N ARG A 368 -1.16 -12.28 19.96
CA ARG A 368 -1.29 -10.90 19.42
C ARG A 368 -2.69 -10.62 18.88
N THR A 369 -2.97 -9.37 18.50
CA THR A 369 -4.27 -8.98 17.91
C THR A 369 -4.11 -8.01 16.74
N ASN A 370 -5.11 -7.99 15.86
CA ASN A 370 -5.33 -6.88 14.93
C ASN A 370 -6.06 -5.76 15.67
N THR A 371 -5.85 -4.49 15.31
CA THR A 371 -6.45 -3.36 16.04
C THR A 371 -7.08 -2.37 15.09
N GLU A 372 -8.39 -2.23 15.19
CA GLU A 372 -9.20 -1.37 14.34
C GLU A 372 -9.66 -0.13 15.11
N PHE A 373 -9.12 1.01 14.72
CA PHE A 373 -9.54 2.32 15.21
C PHE A 373 -10.67 2.84 14.34
N VAL A 374 -11.82 3.15 14.93
CA VAL A 374 -13.07 3.42 14.20
C VAL A 374 -13.64 4.80 14.52
N GLN A 375 -14.10 5.48 13.49
CA GLN A 375 -14.86 6.72 13.53
C GLN A 375 -16.25 6.46 12.94
N VAL A 376 -17.29 6.62 13.77
CA VAL A 376 -18.68 6.48 13.34
C VAL A 376 -19.10 7.72 12.54
N ILE A 377 -19.50 7.53 11.28
CA ILE A 377 -19.96 8.62 10.39
C ILE A 377 -21.50 8.67 10.36
N SER A 378 -22.15 7.51 10.34
CA SER A 378 -23.59 7.34 10.53
C SER A 378 -23.89 5.92 11.03
N ARG A 379 -25.17 5.60 11.29
CA ARG A 379 -25.59 4.23 11.63
C ARG A 379 -25.42 3.20 10.50
N SER A 380 -25.04 3.62 9.29
CA SER A 380 -24.74 2.75 8.15
C SER A 380 -23.41 3.07 7.46
N HIS A 381 -22.57 3.92 8.07
CA HIS A 381 -21.27 4.32 7.52
C HIS A 381 -20.24 4.48 8.63
N LEU A 382 -19.18 3.69 8.56
CA LEU A 382 -18.02 3.73 9.44
C LEU A 382 -16.79 4.09 8.62
N LYS A 383 -15.87 4.85 9.21
CA LYS A 383 -14.51 5.02 8.68
C LYS A 383 -13.52 4.40 9.66
N MET A 384 -12.53 3.66 9.17
CA MET A 384 -11.59 2.95 10.04
C MET A 384 -10.14 3.05 9.54
N ARG A 385 -9.21 2.83 10.48
CA ARG A 385 -7.82 2.52 10.19
C ARG A 385 -7.39 1.34 11.04
N VAL A 386 -6.54 0.47 10.48
CA VAL A 386 -6.15 -0.79 11.10
C VAL A 386 -4.64 -0.84 11.33
N TRP A 387 -4.23 -1.45 12.44
CA TRP A 387 -2.90 -2.01 12.63
C TRP A 387 -3.02 -3.54 12.65
N GLU A 388 -2.56 -4.20 11.60
CA GLU A 388 -2.66 -5.66 11.45
C GLU A 388 -1.49 -6.39 12.10
N ARG A 389 -1.80 -7.52 12.74
CA ARG A 389 -0.87 -8.40 13.45
C ARG A 389 0.26 -8.88 12.53
N GLY A 390 1.48 -8.36 12.74
CA GLY A 390 2.66 -8.67 11.94
C GLY A 390 2.77 -7.95 10.59
N ALA A 391 1.76 -7.17 10.18
CA ALA A 391 1.76 -6.42 8.91
C ALA A 391 1.70 -4.89 9.09
N GLY A 392 1.27 -4.40 10.26
CA GLY A 392 1.25 -2.99 10.61
C GLY A 392 0.12 -2.20 9.93
N ALA A 393 0.40 -0.95 9.55
CA ALA A 393 -0.58 -0.04 8.96
C ALA A 393 -0.89 -0.37 7.49
N THR A 394 -1.81 -1.31 7.25
CA THR A 394 -2.23 -1.71 5.89
C THR A 394 -3.26 -0.75 5.28
N LEU A 395 -3.55 -0.93 3.98
CA LEU A 395 -4.57 -0.14 3.28
C LEU A 395 -6.00 -0.66 3.48
N ALA A 396 -6.20 -1.96 3.69
CA ALA A 396 -7.52 -2.56 3.91
C ALA A 396 -7.44 -3.97 4.52
N CYS A 397 -8.00 -4.17 5.71
CA CYS A 397 -8.20 -5.50 6.30
C CYS A 397 -9.65 -5.96 6.12
N GLY A 398 -9.87 -7.08 5.41
CA GLY A 398 -11.21 -7.61 5.15
C GLY A 398 -11.91 -8.14 6.40
N THR A 399 -11.24 -8.99 7.17
CA THR A 399 -11.74 -9.51 8.46
C THR A 399 -11.87 -8.39 9.50
N GLY A 400 -10.98 -7.39 9.48
CA GLY A 400 -11.09 -6.18 10.30
C GLY A 400 -12.35 -5.37 10.01
N ALA A 401 -12.73 -5.18 8.74
CA ALA A 401 -13.98 -4.52 8.38
C ALA A 401 -15.23 -5.31 8.86
N CYS A 402 -15.18 -6.64 8.81
CA CYS A 402 -16.22 -7.51 9.39
C CYS A 402 -16.32 -7.33 10.91
N ALA A 403 -15.20 -7.46 11.63
CA ALA A 403 -15.13 -7.32 13.08
C ALA A 403 -15.59 -5.92 13.56
N VAL A 404 -15.26 -4.86 12.80
CA VAL A 404 -15.68 -3.49 13.08
C VAL A 404 -17.20 -3.32 13.06
N VAL A 405 -17.91 -3.91 12.08
CA VAL A 405 -19.38 -3.80 12.02
C VAL A 405 -20.03 -4.66 13.10
N VAL A 406 -19.49 -5.85 13.39
CA VAL A 406 -19.97 -6.68 14.51
C VAL A 406 -19.82 -5.92 15.84
N ALA A 407 -18.66 -5.35 16.12
CA ALA A 407 -18.42 -4.53 17.31
C ALA A 407 -19.32 -3.27 17.36
N ALA A 408 -19.53 -2.61 16.22
CA ALA A 408 -20.37 -1.41 16.13
C ALA A 408 -21.87 -1.71 16.36
N VAL A 409 -22.35 -2.89 15.95
CA VAL A 409 -23.69 -3.38 16.31
C VAL A 409 -23.78 -3.74 17.78
N LEU A 410 -22.79 -4.45 18.34
CA LEU A 410 -22.76 -4.88 19.74
C LEU A 410 -22.69 -3.70 20.73
N GLU A 411 -21.96 -2.63 20.41
CA GLU A 411 -21.96 -1.37 21.18
C GLU A 411 -23.16 -0.45 20.86
N GLY A 412 -23.99 -0.81 19.86
CA GLY A 412 -25.18 -0.07 19.48
C GLY A 412 -24.91 1.20 18.66
N HIS A 413 -23.72 1.35 18.06
CA HIS A 413 -23.35 2.48 17.19
C HIS A 413 -24.01 2.43 15.81
N THR A 414 -24.22 1.24 15.24
CA THR A 414 -24.69 1.05 13.86
C THR A 414 -25.77 -0.03 13.69
N GLU A 415 -26.34 -0.08 12.49
CA GLU A 415 -27.12 -1.21 11.99
C GLU A 415 -26.21 -2.36 11.48
N ARG A 416 -26.82 -3.53 11.27
CA ARG A 416 -26.17 -4.75 10.75
C ARG A 416 -25.56 -4.63 9.35
N HIS A 417 -26.01 -3.66 8.54
CA HIS A 417 -25.48 -3.40 7.20
C HIS A 417 -24.84 -2.01 7.17
N CYS A 418 -23.53 -1.97 6.92
CA CYS A 418 -22.73 -0.75 6.86
C CYS A 418 -21.80 -0.71 5.66
N VAL A 419 -21.54 0.50 5.15
CA VAL A 419 -20.31 0.77 4.40
C VAL A 419 -19.18 1.03 5.40
N VAL A 420 -18.02 0.44 5.17
CA VAL A 420 -16.78 0.68 5.92
C VAL A 420 -15.77 1.33 4.99
N GLU A 421 -15.40 2.59 5.23
CA GLU A 421 -14.33 3.30 4.52
C GLU A 421 -12.97 2.92 5.14
N LEU A 422 -12.16 2.16 4.41
CA LEU A 422 -10.76 1.87 4.71
C LEU A 422 -9.83 2.79 3.89
N PRO A 423 -8.54 2.97 4.26
CA PRO A 423 -7.61 3.81 3.50
C PRO A 423 -7.47 3.47 2.01
N GLY A 424 -7.66 2.20 1.64
CA GLY A 424 -7.66 1.69 0.27
C GLY A 424 -9.00 1.78 -0.47
N GLY A 425 -10.08 2.22 0.19
CA GLY A 425 -11.44 2.35 -0.34
C GLY A 425 -12.49 1.59 0.48
N PRO A 426 -13.77 1.60 0.04
CA PRO A 426 -14.88 1.08 0.83
C PRO A 426 -15.11 -0.43 0.66
N LEU A 427 -15.60 -1.06 1.74
CA LEU A 427 -16.30 -2.37 1.72
C LEU A 427 -17.76 -2.19 2.14
N GLU A 428 -18.65 -2.99 1.57
CA GLU A 428 -20.04 -3.16 2.02
C GLU A 428 -20.10 -4.41 2.90
N ILE A 429 -20.49 -4.26 4.16
CA ILE A 429 -20.47 -5.33 5.19
C ILE A 429 -21.87 -5.54 5.75
N GLU A 430 -22.34 -6.79 5.76
CA GLU A 430 -23.67 -7.22 6.21
C GLU A 430 -23.53 -8.35 7.23
N TRP A 431 -23.68 -8.08 8.54
CA TRP A 431 -23.82 -9.14 9.55
C TRP A 431 -25.30 -9.55 9.66
N ARG A 432 -25.70 -10.49 8.81
CA ARG A 432 -27.11 -10.90 8.65
C ARG A 432 -27.64 -11.58 9.92
N GLU A 433 -28.93 -11.39 10.20
CA GLU A 433 -29.57 -11.87 11.44
C GLU A 433 -30.16 -13.28 11.27
N GLU A 434 -30.61 -13.61 10.07
CA GLU A 434 -31.28 -14.86 9.72
C GLU A 434 -30.36 -16.10 9.76
N ASP A 435 -29.06 -15.90 9.52
CA ASP A 435 -28.04 -16.97 9.50
C ASP A 435 -26.87 -16.71 10.48
N ASN A 436 -26.75 -15.49 11.05
CA ASN A 436 -25.63 -15.01 11.85
C ASN A 436 -24.29 -14.86 11.09
N HIS A 437 -24.28 -14.98 9.75
CA HIS A 437 -23.07 -14.85 8.94
C HIS A 437 -22.74 -13.38 8.63
N VAL A 438 -21.45 -13.07 8.50
CA VAL A 438 -20.97 -11.77 8.04
C VAL A 438 -20.60 -11.88 6.57
N TYR A 439 -21.27 -11.09 5.73
CA TYR A 439 -20.96 -10.99 4.31
C TYR A 439 -20.16 -9.73 4.03
N MET A 440 -19.06 -9.89 3.29
CA MET A 440 -18.21 -8.79 2.84
C MET A 440 -18.28 -8.66 1.33
N THR A 441 -18.70 -7.49 0.84
CA THR A 441 -18.79 -7.19 -0.59
C THR A 441 -17.81 -6.08 -0.96
N GLY A 442 -17.00 -6.29 -2.00
CA GLY A 442 -16.00 -5.30 -2.42
C GLY A 442 -15.39 -5.57 -3.80
N PRO A 443 -14.63 -4.60 -4.33
CA PRO A 443 -13.96 -4.74 -5.62
C PRO A 443 -12.71 -5.64 -5.53
N ALA A 444 -12.28 -6.10 -6.70
CA ALA A 444 -10.99 -6.74 -6.95
C ALA A 444 -10.62 -6.55 -8.43
N GLU A 445 -9.48 -5.90 -8.70
CA GLU A 445 -9.14 -5.37 -10.03
C GLU A 445 -7.82 -5.93 -10.56
N VAL A 446 -7.73 -6.11 -11.88
CA VAL A 446 -6.49 -6.45 -12.59
C VAL A 446 -5.61 -5.21 -12.71
N VAL A 447 -4.32 -5.32 -12.37
CA VAL A 447 -3.34 -4.24 -12.52
C VAL A 447 -2.46 -4.46 -13.76
N PHE A 448 -1.90 -5.67 -13.92
CA PHE A 448 -1.11 -6.10 -15.08
C PHE A 448 -0.96 -7.62 -15.09
N TYR A 449 -0.29 -8.19 -16.08
CA TYR A 449 0.15 -9.59 -16.11
C TYR A 449 1.57 -9.69 -16.69
N GLY A 450 2.26 -10.78 -16.42
CA GLY A 450 3.68 -10.89 -16.78
C GLY A 450 4.30 -12.28 -16.64
N SER A 451 5.61 -12.30 -16.85
CA SER A 451 6.48 -13.48 -16.76
C SER A 451 7.76 -13.08 -16.04
N VAL A 452 8.22 -13.87 -15.08
CA VAL A 452 9.39 -13.58 -14.24
C VAL A 452 10.23 -14.84 -14.04
N ALA A 453 11.57 -14.71 -13.97
CA ALA A 453 12.48 -15.80 -13.66
C ALA A 453 12.64 -15.97 -12.13
N LEU A 454 12.81 -17.22 -11.68
CA LEU A 454 12.76 -17.64 -10.27
C LEU A 454 14.14 -17.82 -9.58
#